data_AF-A0AAN6SQV7-F1
#
_entry.id   AF-A0AAN6SQV7-F1
#
_cell.length_a   1.000
_cell.length_b   1.000
_cell.length_c   1.000
_cell.angle_alpha   90.00
_cell.angle_beta   90.00
_cell.angle_gamma   90.00
#
_symmetry.space_group_name_H-M   'P 1'
#
loop_
_entity.id
_entity.type
_entity.pdbx_description
1 polymer ?
#
loop_
_entity_poly.entity_id
_entity_poly.type
_entity_poly.pdbx_seq_one_letter_code
_entity_poly.pdbx_strand_id
1 'polypeptide(L)'
;MVQYIFTPWRDRRELLAVRGQFYPEHQTQTQSQSTTAYFPFSHTAKSEKENIHAERQQQRQRHDAKQRAVARVSMWMQRGACPHMVESTALLMAAILSDEGQQQQPGPGGRRMGMGEGYGYGDGASTASRGYAVRAAYSAAFSRFVTGLLDSHQDKQRKMSMYDVAKSVGLPATFVELRHQATHEQLPSLTRLRAAARKALEWIWEYYWLGLEGHCPPEDEDAVDNSSGLGVAVEVD
;
A
#
# COMPACT_ATOMS: atom_id res chain seq x y z
N MET A 1 -25.43 -19.61 11.07
CA MET A 1 -24.38 -19.25 12.04
C MET A 1 -23.84 -17.89 11.61
N VAL A 2 -24.01 -16.85 12.42
CA VAL A 2 -23.64 -15.46 12.04
C VAL A 2 -22.11 -15.37 12.07
N GLN A 3 -21.49 -15.03 10.93
CA GLN A 3 -20.04 -14.88 10.84
C GLN A 3 -19.63 -13.50 11.37
N TYR A 4 -19.12 -13.45 12.60
CA TYR A 4 -18.47 -12.25 13.14
C TYR A 4 -17.06 -12.15 12.58
N ILE A 5 -16.79 -11.10 11.79
CA ILE A 5 -15.45 -10.79 11.27
C ILE A 5 -14.86 -9.70 12.15
N PHE A 6 -13.84 -10.03 12.93
CA PHE A 6 -13.11 -9.06 13.74
C PHE A 6 -12.10 -8.31 12.86
N THR A 7 -12.27 -6.98 12.77
CA THR A 7 -11.33 -6.10 12.07
C THR A 7 -10.54 -5.23 13.06
N PRO A 8 -9.26 -4.92 12.78
CA PRO A 8 -8.42 -4.15 13.71
C PRO A 8 -8.67 -2.62 13.65
N TRP A 9 -9.31 -2.15 12.58
CA TRP A 9 -9.78 -0.77 12.43
C TRP A 9 -11.15 -0.57 13.08
N ARG A 10 -11.41 0.65 13.55
CA ARG A 10 -12.66 0.98 14.25
C ARG A 10 -13.85 0.97 13.31
N ASP A 11 -13.71 1.63 12.16
CA ASP A 11 -14.75 1.80 11.16
C ASP A 11 -14.17 1.66 9.75
N ARG A 12 -15.00 1.29 8.78
CA ARG A 12 -14.57 1.18 7.36
C ARG A 12 -14.00 2.49 6.81
N ARG A 13 -14.47 3.64 7.30
CA ARG A 13 -13.95 4.96 6.95
C ARG A 13 -12.46 5.10 7.28
N GLU A 14 -12.01 4.49 8.38
CA GLU A 14 -10.61 4.52 8.80
C GLU A 14 -9.71 3.78 7.79
N LEU A 15 -10.18 2.61 7.31
CA LEU A 15 -9.51 1.83 6.28
C LEU A 15 -9.41 2.60 4.96
N LEU A 16 -10.51 3.24 4.52
CA LEU A 16 -10.53 4.05 3.30
C LEU A 16 -9.64 5.30 3.41
N ALA A 17 -9.54 5.91 4.59
CA ALA A 17 -8.63 7.03 4.84
C ALA A 17 -7.16 6.60 4.74
N VAL A 18 -6.79 5.44 5.30
CA VAL A 18 -5.44 4.87 5.17
C VAL A 18 -5.12 4.54 3.70
N ARG A 19 -6.07 3.94 2.98
CA ARG A 19 -5.94 3.68 1.54
C ARG A 19 -5.63 4.96 0.76
N GLY A 20 -6.35 6.03 1.05
CA GLY A 20 -6.12 7.33 0.40
C GLY A 20 -4.75 7.93 0.65
N GLN A 21 -4.25 7.76 1.87
CA GLN A 21 -2.91 8.21 2.25
C GLN A 21 -1.81 7.38 1.54
N PHE A 22 -2.03 6.09 1.29
CA PHE A 22 -1.09 5.25 0.54
C PHE A 22 -1.08 5.55 -0.96
N TYR A 23 -2.26 5.73 -1.55
CA TYR A 23 -2.46 5.82 -3.01
C TYR A 23 -3.12 7.15 -3.44
N PRO A 24 -2.46 8.29 -3.25
CA PRO A 24 -3.03 9.60 -3.59
C PRO A 24 -3.33 9.77 -5.09
N GLU A 25 -2.57 9.12 -5.99
CA GLU A 25 -2.76 9.23 -7.44
C GLU A 25 -4.10 8.63 -7.91
N HIS A 26 -4.53 7.54 -7.27
CA HIS A 26 -5.76 6.85 -7.65
C HIS A 26 -7.02 7.53 -7.11
N GLN A 27 -6.91 8.38 -6.09
CA GLN A 27 -8.06 9.14 -5.57
C GLN A 27 -8.47 10.29 -6.48
N THR A 28 -7.49 10.94 -7.11
CA THR A 28 -7.74 12.11 -7.96
C THR A 28 -8.51 11.71 -9.22
N GLN A 29 -8.25 10.53 -9.79
CA GLN A 29 -8.95 10.04 -10.97
C GLN A 29 -10.44 9.77 -10.73
N THR A 30 -10.84 9.36 -9.52
CA THR A 30 -12.25 9.11 -9.17
C THR A 30 -13.06 10.40 -9.04
N GLN A 31 -12.44 11.53 -8.66
CA GLN A 31 -13.12 12.82 -8.55
C GLN A 31 -13.24 13.57 -9.91
N SER A 32 -12.35 13.27 -10.86
CA SER A 32 -12.34 13.92 -12.18
C SER A 32 -13.49 13.51 -13.10
N GLN A 33 -14.25 12.45 -12.80
CA GLN A 33 -15.33 11.96 -13.67
C GLN A 33 -16.70 12.61 -13.40
N SER A 34 -16.88 13.35 -12.30
CA SER A 34 -18.20 13.83 -11.86
C SER A 34 -18.42 15.35 -11.94
N THR A 35 -17.50 16.13 -12.52
CA THR A 35 -17.69 17.59 -12.68
C THR A 35 -17.25 18.12 -14.04
N THR A 36 -18.01 17.82 -15.10
CA THR A 36 -18.00 18.63 -16.32
C THR A 36 -18.89 19.87 -16.10
N ALA A 37 -18.46 20.77 -15.22
CA ALA A 37 -19.04 22.10 -15.12
C ALA A 37 -18.05 23.11 -15.69
N TYR A 38 -18.46 23.70 -16.81
CA TYR A 38 -17.81 24.80 -17.53
C TYR A 38 -17.36 25.90 -16.56
N PHE A 39 -16.06 26.19 -16.49
CA PHE A 39 -15.55 27.42 -15.88
C PHE A 39 -14.59 28.15 -16.84
N PRO A 40 -14.75 29.48 -17.00
CA PRO A 40 -13.95 30.25 -17.93
C PRO A 40 -12.54 30.49 -17.38
N PHE A 41 -11.64 30.49 -18.33
CA PHE A 41 -10.19 30.61 -18.24
C PHE A 41 -9.74 31.93 -17.58
N SER A 42 -9.22 31.86 -16.36
CA SER A 42 -8.41 32.94 -15.78
C SER A 42 -6.96 32.45 -15.63
N HIS A 43 -6.10 32.81 -16.58
CA HIS A 43 -4.66 32.67 -16.43
C HIS A 43 -4.15 33.74 -15.47
N THR A 44 -4.04 33.40 -14.20
CA THR A 44 -3.05 34.03 -13.31
C THR A 44 -1.76 33.22 -13.43
N ALA A 45 -0.79 33.73 -14.17
CA ALA A 45 0.56 33.19 -14.20
C ALA A 45 1.20 33.36 -12.81
N LYS A 46 1.02 32.36 -11.94
CA LYS A 46 1.75 32.28 -10.67
C LYS A 46 3.25 32.26 -10.97
N SER A 47 4.04 32.97 -10.16
CA SER A 47 5.49 33.05 -10.37
C SER A 47 6.10 31.65 -10.34
N GLU A 48 7.04 31.37 -11.25
CA GLU A 48 7.73 30.07 -11.36
C GLU A 48 8.33 29.61 -10.01
N LYS A 49 8.75 30.57 -9.16
CA LYS A 49 9.24 30.32 -7.80
C LYS A 49 8.15 29.88 -6.81
N GLU A 50 6.93 30.40 -6.96
CA GLU A 50 5.78 29.98 -6.15
C GLU A 50 5.35 28.55 -6.50
N ASN A 51 5.48 28.18 -7.78
CA ASN A 51 5.16 26.84 -8.24
C ASN A 51 6.12 25.79 -7.65
N ILE A 52 7.44 26.07 -7.68
CA ILE A 52 8.47 25.18 -7.09
C ILE A 52 8.27 25.00 -5.57
N HIS A 53 7.91 26.07 -4.86
CA HIS A 53 7.67 25.98 -3.41
C HIS A 53 6.41 25.17 -3.10
N ALA A 54 5.33 25.41 -3.85
CA ALA A 54 4.07 24.66 -3.72
C ALA A 54 4.27 23.17 -4.00
N GLU A 55 5.00 22.80 -5.05
CA GLU A 55 5.33 21.40 -5.38
C GLU A 55 6.12 20.72 -4.26
N ARG A 56 7.16 21.38 -3.73
CA ARG A 56 7.96 20.82 -2.62
C ARG A 56 7.14 20.66 -1.34
N GLN A 57 6.26 21.62 -1.03
CA GLN A 57 5.34 21.50 0.09
C GLN A 57 4.38 20.33 -0.10
N GLN A 58 3.82 20.17 -1.30
CA GLN A 58 2.92 19.08 -1.64
C GLN A 58 3.62 17.71 -1.50
N GLN A 59 4.85 17.57 -2.02
CA GLN A 59 5.66 16.36 -1.85
C GLN A 59 5.87 16.00 -0.38
N ARG A 60 6.21 16.99 0.46
CA ARG A 60 6.41 16.79 1.90
C ARG A 60 5.12 16.38 2.61
N GLN A 61 3.99 17.01 2.27
CA GLN A 61 2.68 16.63 2.80
C GLN A 61 2.30 15.19 2.42
N ARG A 62 2.56 14.77 1.18
CA ARG A 62 2.33 13.39 0.72
C ARG A 62 3.20 12.40 1.48
N HIS A 63 4.47 12.73 1.68
CA HIS A 63 5.39 11.92 2.45
C HIS A 63 4.94 11.77 3.92
N ASP A 64 4.58 12.88 4.58
CA ASP A 64 4.07 12.87 5.97
C ASP A 64 2.75 12.08 6.08
N ALA A 65 1.87 12.18 5.09
CA ALA A 65 0.62 11.40 5.04
C ALA A 65 0.88 9.90 4.95
N LYS A 66 1.79 9.46 4.07
CA LYS A 66 2.22 8.06 3.97
C LYS A 66 2.83 7.56 5.27
N GLN A 67 3.68 8.36 5.92
CA GLN A 67 4.26 8.00 7.23
C GLN A 67 3.19 7.78 8.31
N ARG A 68 2.19 8.67 8.39
CA ARG A 68 1.06 8.51 9.32
C ARG A 68 0.22 7.26 9.02
N ALA A 69 0.06 6.91 7.75
CA ALA A 69 -0.64 5.70 7.32
C ALA A 69 0.10 4.43 7.76
N VAL A 70 1.42 4.37 7.52
CA VAL A 70 2.28 3.27 7.99
C VAL A 70 2.19 3.12 9.51
N ALA A 71 2.28 4.23 10.26
CA ALA A 71 2.17 4.20 11.72
C ALA A 71 0.82 3.65 12.19
N ARG A 72 -0.28 4.01 11.52
CA ARG A 72 -1.63 3.50 11.79
C ARG A 72 -1.72 1.99 11.58
N VAL A 73 -1.24 1.51 10.42
CA VAL A 73 -1.26 0.06 10.13
C VAL A 73 -0.38 -0.70 11.10
N SER A 74 0.76 -0.15 11.53
CA SER A 74 1.60 -0.75 12.56
C SER A 74 0.83 -0.96 13.88
N MET A 75 -0.03 -0.01 14.28
CA MET A 75 -0.92 -0.21 15.44
C MET A 75 -1.95 -1.32 15.19
N TRP A 76 -2.50 -1.44 13.98
CA TRP A 76 -3.43 -2.52 13.64
C TRP A 76 -2.75 -3.89 13.68
N MET A 77 -1.48 -3.99 13.25
CA MET A 77 -0.70 -5.21 13.33
C MET A 77 -0.51 -5.66 14.79
N GLN A 78 -0.27 -4.72 15.72
CA GLN A 78 -0.13 -5.03 17.15
C GLN A 78 -1.44 -5.50 17.80
N ARG A 79 -2.59 -5.06 17.30
CA ARG A 79 -3.92 -5.48 17.78
C ARG A 79 -4.31 -6.88 17.31
N GLY A 80 -3.64 -7.40 16.28
CA GLY A 80 -3.95 -8.69 15.66
C GLY A 80 -5.08 -8.60 14.61
N ALA A 81 -5.30 -9.69 13.88
CA ALA A 81 -6.30 -9.80 12.81
C ALA A 81 -6.15 -8.79 11.64
N CYS A 82 -4.95 -8.22 11.44
CA CYS A 82 -4.67 -7.40 10.27
C CYS A 82 -4.58 -8.27 9.01
N PRO A 83 -5.34 -7.97 7.94
CA PRO A 83 -5.20 -8.70 6.68
C PRO A 83 -3.79 -8.59 6.13
N HIS A 84 -3.25 -9.71 5.66
CA HIS A 84 -1.88 -9.79 5.13
C HIS A 84 -1.60 -8.77 4.03
N MET A 85 -2.58 -8.44 3.18
CA MET A 85 -2.44 -7.43 2.13
C MET A 85 -2.21 -6.02 2.69
N VAL A 86 -2.87 -5.68 3.80
CA VAL A 86 -2.72 -4.37 4.46
C VAL A 86 -1.36 -4.26 5.13
N GLU A 87 -0.94 -5.32 5.83
CA GLU A 87 0.41 -5.42 6.42
C GLU A 87 1.50 -5.31 5.33
N SER A 88 1.38 -6.09 4.26
CA SER A 88 2.33 -6.10 3.14
C SER A 88 2.48 -4.72 2.49
N THR A 89 1.35 -4.02 2.30
CA THR A 89 1.35 -2.64 1.78
C THR A 89 2.14 -1.70 2.69
N ALA A 90 1.90 -1.76 4.01
CA ALA A 90 2.57 -0.91 4.97
C ALA A 90 4.08 -1.20 5.05
N LEU A 91 4.49 -2.48 5.01
CA LEU A 91 5.90 -2.88 5.02
C LEU A 91 6.64 -2.38 3.77
N LEU A 92 6.05 -2.53 2.59
CA LEU A 92 6.64 -2.03 1.34
C LEU A 92 6.72 -0.51 1.32
N MET A 93 5.67 0.19 1.76
CA MET A 93 5.67 1.65 1.88
C MET A 93 6.70 2.15 2.89
N ALA A 94 6.85 1.48 4.04
CA ALA A 94 7.86 1.81 5.04
C ALA A 94 9.29 1.70 4.49
N ALA A 95 9.58 0.66 3.69
CA ALA A 95 10.86 0.51 3.03
C ALA A 95 11.13 1.65 2.03
N ILE A 96 10.12 2.06 1.25
CA ILE A 96 10.21 3.19 0.30
C ILE A 96 10.48 4.50 1.03
N LEU A 97 9.74 4.80 2.09
CA LEU A 97 9.92 6.04 2.87
C LEU A 97 11.31 6.09 3.53
N SER A 98 11.81 4.95 4.01
CA SER A 98 13.15 4.86 4.60
C SER A 98 14.26 5.10 3.58
N ASP A 99 14.01 4.74 2.32
CA ASP A 99 14.93 4.92 1.20
C ASP A 99 14.91 6.35 0.64
N GLU A 100 13.74 6.99 0.55
CA GLU A 100 13.61 8.40 0.17
C GLU A 100 14.30 9.34 1.17
N GLY A 101 14.16 9.06 2.47
CA GLY A 101 14.85 9.81 3.53
C GLY A 101 16.38 9.71 3.47
N GLN A 102 16.91 8.66 2.83
CA GLN A 102 18.36 8.50 2.60
C GLN A 102 18.83 9.38 1.43
N GLN A 103 18.02 9.47 0.37
CA GLN A 103 18.33 10.26 -0.81
C GLN A 103 18.23 11.77 -0.57
N GLN A 104 17.36 12.19 0.35
CA GLN A 104 17.14 13.60 0.68
C GLN A 104 18.16 14.17 1.67
N GLN A 105 19.03 13.36 2.28
CA GLN A 105 20.13 13.90 3.06
C GLN A 105 21.14 14.53 2.09
N PRO A 106 21.37 15.84 2.15
CA PRO A 106 22.40 16.47 1.32
C PRO A 106 23.73 15.85 1.74
N GLY A 107 24.45 15.28 0.77
CA GLY A 107 25.78 14.75 1.02
C GLY A 107 26.68 15.80 1.67
N PRO A 108 27.81 15.40 2.29
CA PRO A 108 28.74 16.31 2.98
C PRO A 108 29.40 17.40 2.09
N GLY A 109 28.97 17.58 0.84
CA GLY A 109 29.39 18.66 -0.06
C GLY A 109 28.68 20.01 0.16
N GLY A 110 27.69 20.09 1.05
CA GLY A 110 27.10 21.35 1.49
C GLY A 110 28.01 22.06 2.48
N ARG A 111 28.96 22.88 1.97
CA ARG A 111 29.90 23.70 2.74
C ARG A 111 29.29 24.31 4.00
N ARG A 112 29.55 23.70 5.15
CA ARG A 112 29.55 24.38 6.45
C ARG A 112 30.99 24.87 6.65
N MET A 113 31.21 26.17 6.41
CA MET A 113 32.43 26.85 6.87
C MET A 113 32.36 26.86 8.40
N GLY A 114 32.88 25.81 9.03
CA GLY A 114 33.02 25.69 10.47
C GLY A 114 34.39 25.09 10.74
N MET A 115 35.36 25.95 11.05
CA MET A 115 36.64 25.51 11.60
C MET A 115 36.38 24.69 12.86
N GLY A 116 36.77 23.42 12.81
CA GLY A 116 36.73 22.49 13.93
C GLY A 116 37.47 21.24 13.51
N GLU A 117 38.78 21.24 13.71
CA GLU A 117 39.65 20.07 13.51
C GLU A 117 39.20 18.93 14.44
N GLY A 118 38.58 17.91 13.82
CA GLY A 118 38.31 16.63 14.45
C GLY A 118 38.50 15.55 13.39
N TYR A 119 39.47 14.67 13.59
CA TYR A 119 39.81 13.56 12.70
C TYR A 119 38.59 12.65 12.45
N GLY A 120 37.90 12.87 11.33
CA GLY A 120 36.65 12.18 10.96
C GLY A 120 36.87 10.88 10.21
N TYR A 121 37.30 9.82 10.90
CA TYR A 121 37.19 8.43 10.42
C TYR A 121 35.84 7.86 10.89
N GLY A 122 34.73 8.15 10.19
CA GLY A 122 33.42 7.65 10.67
C GLY A 122 32.22 7.69 9.72
N ASP A 123 32.25 8.50 8.64
CA ASP A 123 31.03 8.76 7.85
C ASP A 123 30.84 7.81 6.64
N GLY A 124 31.90 7.12 6.21
CA GLY A 124 31.80 6.14 5.12
C GLY A 124 31.09 4.83 5.54
N ALA A 125 31.36 4.37 6.77
CA ALA A 125 30.77 3.15 7.30
C ALA A 125 29.26 3.31 7.59
N SER A 126 28.83 4.49 8.05
CA SER A 126 27.43 4.82 8.28
C SER A 126 26.63 4.80 6.97
N THR A 127 27.18 5.36 5.88
CA THR A 127 26.53 5.39 4.56
C THR A 127 26.39 3.99 3.95
N ALA A 128 27.45 3.17 4.01
CA ALA A 128 27.41 1.79 3.52
C ALA A 128 26.43 0.90 4.32
N SER A 129 26.45 1.03 5.66
CA SER A 129 25.53 0.33 6.56
C SER A 129 24.07 0.68 6.25
N ARG A 130 23.79 1.96 6.00
CA ARG A 130 22.45 2.44 5.65
C ARG A 130 21.96 1.90 4.31
N GLY A 131 22.81 1.87 3.29
CA GLY A 131 22.48 1.26 1.99
C GLY A 131 22.16 -0.24 2.12
N TYR A 132 22.89 -0.94 2.99
CA TYR A 132 22.61 -2.34 3.30
C TYR A 132 21.28 -2.51 4.07
N ALA A 133 21.02 -1.66 5.07
CA ALA A 133 19.78 -1.69 5.85
C ALA A 133 18.54 -1.49 4.98
N VAL A 134 18.57 -0.55 4.02
CA VAL A 134 17.47 -0.32 3.08
C VAL A 134 17.22 -1.55 2.21
N ARG A 135 18.29 -2.15 1.66
CA ARG A 135 18.16 -3.39 0.86
C ARG A 135 17.57 -4.53 1.68
N ALA A 136 18.02 -4.70 2.91
CA ALA A 136 17.48 -5.70 3.83
C ALA A 136 15.99 -5.46 4.13
N ALA A 137 15.59 -4.21 4.37
CA ALA A 137 14.20 -3.84 4.59
C ALA A 137 13.30 -4.18 3.39
N TYR A 138 13.72 -3.82 2.17
CA TYR A 138 12.99 -4.20 0.96
C TYR A 138 12.90 -5.72 0.78
N SER A 139 14.02 -6.44 0.93
CA SER A 139 14.03 -7.89 0.79
C SER A 139 13.12 -8.58 1.80
N ALA A 140 13.12 -8.13 3.06
CA ALA A 140 12.27 -8.67 4.12
C ALA A 140 10.79 -8.39 3.86
N ALA A 141 10.44 -7.13 3.53
CA ALA A 141 9.06 -6.74 3.21
C ALA A 141 8.52 -7.53 2.01
N PHE A 142 9.31 -7.63 0.93
CA PHE A 142 8.92 -8.33 -0.28
C PHE A 142 8.78 -9.84 -0.05
N SER A 143 9.72 -10.44 0.70
CA SER A 143 9.67 -11.87 1.01
C SER A 143 8.47 -12.23 1.88
N ARG A 144 8.09 -11.37 2.84
CA ARG A 144 6.86 -11.53 3.62
C ARG A 144 5.61 -11.42 2.77
N PHE A 145 5.54 -10.41 1.89
CA PHE A 145 4.43 -10.24 0.97
C PHE A 145 4.18 -11.52 0.14
N VAL A 146 5.20 -11.97 -0.59
CA VAL A 146 5.08 -13.14 -1.48
C VAL A 146 4.79 -14.41 -0.70
N THR A 147 5.52 -14.68 0.38
CA THR A 147 5.34 -15.92 1.15
C THR A 147 3.95 -15.96 1.80
N GLY A 148 3.52 -14.90 2.49
CA GLY A 148 2.21 -14.90 3.13
C GLY A 148 1.03 -14.94 2.15
N LEU A 149 1.18 -14.36 0.94
CA LEU A 149 0.17 -14.46 -0.10
C LEU A 149 0.04 -15.91 -0.60
N LEU A 150 1.17 -16.53 -0.95
CA LEU A 150 1.15 -17.89 -1.48
C LEU A 150 0.72 -18.91 -0.43
N ASP A 151 1.14 -18.75 0.82
CA ASP A 151 0.72 -19.62 1.92
C ASP A 151 -0.80 -19.52 2.15
N SER A 152 -1.39 -18.34 2.00
CA SER A 152 -2.85 -18.15 2.14
C SER A 152 -3.66 -18.87 1.06
N HIS A 153 -3.09 -19.07 -0.12
CA HIS A 153 -3.70 -19.76 -1.26
C HIS A 153 -3.25 -21.21 -1.40
N GLN A 154 -2.43 -21.70 -0.48
CA GLN A 154 -1.95 -23.07 -0.51
C GLN A 154 -3.06 -24.03 -0.06
N ASP A 155 -3.36 -25.03 -0.91
CA ASP A 155 -4.33 -26.06 -0.57
C ASP A 155 -3.82 -26.90 0.61
N LYS A 156 -4.67 -27.09 1.63
CA LYS A 156 -4.36 -27.89 2.82
C LYS A 156 -4.19 -29.37 2.48
N GLN A 157 -4.79 -29.83 1.37
CA GLN A 157 -4.78 -31.24 0.98
C GLN A 157 -3.60 -31.61 0.07
N ARG A 158 -3.07 -30.66 -0.72
CA ARG A 158 -1.95 -30.92 -1.63
C ARG A 158 -0.84 -29.88 -1.51
N LYS A 159 0.39 -30.37 -1.37
CA LYS A 159 1.59 -29.53 -1.47
C LYS A 159 1.80 -29.15 -2.93
N MET A 160 1.45 -27.91 -3.28
CA MET A 160 1.75 -27.31 -4.58
C MET A 160 3.07 -26.54 -4.49
N SER A 161 3.77 -26.39 -5.62
CA SER A 161 4.94 -25.52 -5.64
C SER A 161 4.52 -24.04 -5.52
N MET A 162 5.42 -23.19 -5.00
CA MET A 162 5.16 -21.74 -4.93
C MET A 162 4.84 -21.14 -6.32
N TYR A 163 5.42 -21.70 -7.39
CA TYR A 163 5.15 -21.30 -8.76
C TYR A 163 3.74 -21.66 -9.23
N ASP A 164 3.26 -22.85 -8.88
CA ASP A 164 1.92 -23.31 -9.25
C ASP A 164 0.85 -22.48 -8.52
N VAL A 165 1.07 -22.19 -7.24
CA VAL A 165 0.19 -21.32 -6.46
C VAL A 165 0.22 -19.88 -6.99
N ALA A 166 1.40 -19.37 -7.37
CA ALA A 166 1.48 -18.04 -7.98
C ALA A 166 0.69 -17.97 -9.29
N LYS A 167 0.73 -19.03 -10.10
CA LYS A 167 -0.02 -19.12 -11.35
C LYS A 167 -1.54 -19.14 -11.12
N SER A 168 -2.03 -19.79 -10.07
CA SER A 168 -3.47 -19.81 -9.77
C SER A 168 -4.00 -18.46 -9.29
N VAL A 169 -3.18 -17.70 -8.55
CA VAL A 169 -3.55 -16.36 -8.02
C VAL A 169 -3.31 -15.24 -9.06
N GLY A 170 -2.60 -15.53 -10.15
CA GLY A 170 -2.20 -14.53 -11.14
C GLY A 170 -1.04 -13.64 -10.67
N LEU A 171 -0.23 -14.12 -9.72
CA LEU A 171 0.98 -13.43 -9.28
C LEU A 171 2.10 -13.63 -10.31
N PRO A 172 2.80 -12.58 -10.75
CA PRO A 172 3.92 -12.73 -11.68
C PRO A 172 4.99 -13.67 -11.13
N ALA A 173 5.42 -14.66 -11.93
CA ALA A 173 6.47 -15.61 -11.55
C ALA A 173 7.80 -14.91 -11.19
N THR A 174 8.04 -13.71 -11.73
CA THR A 174 9.19 -12.88 -11.40
C THR A 174 9.24 -12.46 -9.92
N PHE A 175 8.10 -12.41 -9.22
CA PHE A 175 8.05 -12.11 -7.79
C PHE A 175 8.46 -13.34 -6.96
N VAL A 176 8.05 -14.53 -7.38
CA VAL A 176 8.46 -15.79 -6.75
C VAL A 176 9.97 -15.98 -6.90
N GLU A 177 10.49 -15.74 -8.10
CA GLU A 177 11.92 -15.80 -8.40
C GLU A 177 12.71 -14.78 -7.56
N LEU A 178 12.24 -13.53 -7.49
CA LEU A 178 12.91 -12.51 -6.68
C LEU A 178 12.92 -12.87 -5.19
N ARG A 179 11.83 -13.48 -4.68
CA ARG A 179 11.78 -13.99 -3.30
C ARG A 179 12.79 -15.11 -3.11
N HIS A 180 12.85 -16.09 -4.01
CA HIS A 180 13.81 -17.20 -3.94
C HIS A 180 15.25 -16.68 -3.87
N GLN A 181 15.61 -15.76 -4.76
CA GLN A 181 16.90 -15.10 -4.76
C GLN A 181 17.19 -14.34 -3.47
N ALA A 182 16.21 -13.58 -2.95
CA ALA A 182 16.40 -12.79 -1.74
C ALA A 182 16.65 -13.63 -0.47
N THR A 183 16.17 -14.88 -0.42
CA THR A 183 16.31 -15.76 0.74
C THR A 183 17.45 -16.77 0.65
N HIS A 184 17.76 -17.25 -0.57
CA HIS A 184 18.72 -18.35 -0.75
C HIS A 184 19.99 -17.93 -1.48
N GLU A 185 19.95 -16.86 -2.27
CA GLU A 185 21.09 -16.38 -3.03
C GLU A 185 21.61 -15.04 -2.49
N GLN A 186 22.44 -14.38 -3.27
CA GLN A 186 22.92 -13.04 -2.94
C GLN A 186 21.78 -12.02 -2.99
N LEU A 187 21.76 -11.15 -1.97
CA LEU A 187 20.75 -10.10 -1.83
C LEU A 187 20.65 -9.25 -3.12
N PRO A 188 19.45 -9.05 -3.69
CA PRO A 188 19.30 -8.30 -4.94
C PRO A 188 19.81 -6.86 -4.88
N SER A 189 20.02 -6.27 -6.05
CA SER A 189 20.39 -4.86 -6.16
C SER A 189 19.23 -3.94 -5.74
N LEU A 190 19.58 -2.78 -5.18
CA LEU A 190 18.59 -1.83 -4.67
C LEU A 190 17.63 -1.33 -5.78
N THR A 191 18.15 -1.10 -7.00
CA THR A 191 17.33 -0.69 -8.15
C THR A 191 16.27 -1.74 -8.50
N ARG A 192 16.64 -3.03 -8.47
CA ARG A 192 15.69 -4.12 -8.74
C ARG A 192 14.64 -4.24 -7.63
N LEU A 193 15.04 -4.09 -6.37
CA LEU A 193 14.13 -4.08 -5.22
C LEU A 193 13.14 -2.92 -5.27
N ARG A 194 13.59 -1.69 -5.58
CA ARG A 194 12.73 -0.51 -5.75
C ARG A 194 11.70 -0.71 -6.86
N ALA A 195 12.12 -1.27 -8.00
CA ALA A 195 11.23 -1.55 -9.12
C ALA A 195 10.20 -2.64 -8.75
N ALA A 196 10.64 -3.71 -8.08
CA ALA A 196 9.76 -4.79 -7.64
C ALA A 196 8.76 -4.32 -6.58
N ALA A 197 9.19 -3.51 -5.61
CA ALA A 197 8.32 -2.98 -4.56
C ALA A 197 7.20 -2.10 -5.14
N ARG A 198 7.51 -1.23 -6.13
CA ARG A 198 6.48 -0.42 -6.81
C ARG A 198 5.48 -1.28 -7.57
N LYS A 199 5.96 -2.25 -8.36
CA LYS A 199 5.09 -3.21 -9.06
C LYS A 199 4.24 -4.04 -8.10
N ALA A 200 4.78 -4.43 -6.95
CA ALA A 200 4.03 -5.14 -5.92
C ALA A 200 2.93 -4.26 -5.31
N LEU A 201 3.19 -2.97 -5.05
CA LEU A 201 2.17 -2.05 -4.54
C LEU A 201 1.03 -1.80 -5.53
N GLU A 202 1.34 -1.72 -6.83
CA GLU A 202 0.35 -1.64 -7.92
C GLU A 202 -0.47 -2.93 -8.01
N TRP A 203 0.19 -4.10 -7.94
CA TRP A 203 -0.51 -5.38 -7.93
C TRP A 203 -1.43 -5.54 -6.72
N ILE A 204 -0.98 -5.17 -5.51
CA ILE A 204 -1.82 -5.22 -4.29
C ILE A 204 -3.00 -4.24 -4.41
N TRP A 205 -2.81 -3.11 -5.08
CA TRP A 205 -3.90 -2.16 -5.34
C TRP A 205 -5.02 -2.82 -6.14
N GLU A 206 -4.69 -3.42 -7.29
CA GLU A 206 -5.65 -4.08 -8.17
C GLU A 206 -6.30 -5.30 -7.51
N TYR A 207 -5.51 -6.09 -6.79
CA TYR A 207 -5.97 -7.35 -6.18
C TYR A 207 -6.85 -7.14 -4.94
N TYR A 208 -6.52 -6.18 -4.07
CA TYR A 208 -7.16 -6.02 -2.76
C TYR A 208 -7.84 -4.66 -2.58
N TRP A 209 -7.12 -3.55 -2.79
CA TRP A 209 -7.61 -2.23 -2.42
C TRP A 209 -8.74 -1.70 -3.31
N LEU A 210 -8.80 -2.15 -4.57
CA LEU A 210 -9.88 -1.85 -5.51
C LEU A 210 -11.19 -2.55 -5.11
N GLY A 211 -11.10 -3.80 -4.66
CA GLY A 211 -12.26 -4.59 -4.23
C GLY A 211 -13.00 -4.04 -3.00
N LEU A 212 -12.35 -3.17 -2.22
CA LEU A 212 -12.95 -2.54 -1.04
C LEU A 212 -14.00 -1.46 -1.38
N GLU A 213 -14.15 -1.05 -2.63
CA GLU A 213 -15.14 -0.04 -3.06
C GLU A 213 -16.54 -0.63 -3.25
N GLY A 214 -16.65 -1.93 -3.54
CA GLY A 214 -17.88 -2.55 -4.07
C GLY A 214 -18.81 -3.23 -3.06
N HIS A 215 -18.58 -3.10 -1.75
CA HIS A 215 -19.46 -3.72 -0.74
C HIS A 215 -20.19 -2.69 0.10
N CYS A 216 -20.87 -1.71 -0.50
CA CYS A 216 -22.02 -1.12 0.17
C CYS A 216 -23.09 -2.22 0.17
N PRO A 217 -23.45 -2.86 1.31
CA PRO A 217 -24.70 -3.59 1.31
C PRO A 217 -25.79 -2.55 0.96
N PRO A 218 -26.73 -2.85 0.07
CA PRO A 218 -27.90 -2.00 -0.09
C PRO A 218 -28.60 -1.97 1.27
N GLU A 219 -28.55 -0.81 1.93
CA GLU A 219 -29.54 -0.43 2.93
C GLU A 219 -30.84 -0.19 2.15
N ASP A 220 -31.85 -0.99 2.49
CA ASP A 220 -33.28 -0.82 2.22
C ASP A 220 -33.74 -0.79 0.74
N GLU A 221 -34.32 -1.90 0.29
CA GLU A 221 -35.52 -1.81 -0.55
C GLU A 221 -36.74 -2.16 0.33
N ASP A 222 -37.55 -1.11 0.49
CA ASP A 222 -38.71 -1.00 1.33
C ASP A 222 -39.79 -2.04 1.08
N ALA A 223 -40.54 -2.26 2.17
CA ALA A 223 -41.93 -2.66 2.10
C ALA A 223 -42.71 -1.76 1.12
N VAL A 224 -43.32 -2.35 0.09
CA VAL A 224 -44.60 -1.86 -0.45
C VAL A 224 -45.48 -3.05 -0.81
N ASP A 225 -46.51 -3.19 0.02
CA ASP A 225 -47.80 -3.83 -0.21
C ASP A 225 -48.39 -3.56 -1.62
N ASN A 226 -48.82 -4.60 -2.34
CA ASN A 226 -50.16 -4.54 -2.90
C ASN A 226 -50.79 -5.92 -3.17
N SER A 227 -51.85 -6.16 -2.42
CA SER A 227 -52.99 -7.06 -2.59
C SER A 227 -53.36 -7.57 -3.99
N SER A 228 -53.71 -8.88 -4.04
CA SER A 228 -54.78 -9.56 -4.80
C SER A 228 -54.60 -11.08 -4.55
N GLY A 229 -55.37 -11.79 -3.72
CA GLY A 229 -56.81 -11.97 -3.75
C GLY A 229 -57.18 -13.21 -4.58
N LEU A 230 -57.66 -14.29 -3.93
CA LEU A 230 -58.15 -15.61 -4.39
C LEU A 230 -57.20 -16.75 -3.95
N GLY A 231 -57.48 -17.63 -2.99
CA GLY A 231 -58.76 -18.22 -2.59
C GLY A 231 -58.80 -19.67 -3.07
N VAL A 232 -58.63 -20.63 -2.16
CA VAL A 232 -59.36 -21.92 -2.04
C VAL A 232 -58.55 -22.83 -1.10
N ALA A 233 -59.13 -23.07 0.08
CA ALA A 233 -58.75 -24.13 1.00
C ALA A 233 -59.22 -25.48 0.44
N VAL A 234 -58.39 -26.52 0.58
CA VAL A 234 -58.83 -27.91 0.48
C VAL A 234 -58.43 -28.60 1.77
N GLU A 235 -59.45 -28.88 2.55
CA GLU A 235 -59.50 -29.75 3.72
C GLU A 235 -59.33 -31.20 3.24
N VAL A 236 -58.56 -32.02 3.97
CA VAL A 236 -58.50 -33.47 3.76
C VAL A 236 -58.70 -34.14 5.13
N ASP A 237 -59.75 -34.96 5.18
CA ASP A 237 -60.13 -35.89 6.24
C ASP A 237 -58.97 -36.75 6.77
#